data_AF-A0A1T0ARQ0-F1
#
_entry.id   AF-A0A1T0ARQ0-F1
#
_cell.length_a   1.000
_cell.length_b   1.000
_cell.length_c   1.000
_cell.angle_alpha   90.00
_cell.angle_beta   90.00
_cell.angle_gamma   90.00
#
_symmetry.space_group_name_H-M   'P 1'
#
loop_
_entity.id
_entity.type
_entity.pdbx_description
1 polymer ?
#
loop_
_entity_poly.entity_id
_entity_poly.type
_entity_poly.pdbx_seq_one_letter_code
_entity_poly.pdbx_strand_id
1 'polypeptide(L)' 'MNLQQIPTGTIKQFGQFGVPYVVGEAYEQLPDGDVLVKITLLESGYEDLYKLSSLLADPEAE' A
#
# COMPACT_ATOMS: atom_id res chain seq x y z
N MET A 1 0.69 -11.61 -11.38
CA MET A 1 0.07 -11.61 -10.04
C MET A 1 -1.42 -11.31 -10.16
N ASN A 2 -2.26 -11.85 -9.27
CA ASN A 2 -3.71 -11.60 -9.25
C ASN A 2 -4.00 -10.30 -8.48
N LEU A 3 -4.68 -9.35 -9.11
CA LEU A 3 -5.12 -8.09 -8.48
C LEU A 3 -6.07 -8.30 -7.29
N GLN A 4 -6.60 -9.51 -7.09
CA GLN A 4 -7.46 -9.88 -5.96
C GLN A 4 -6.78 -9.82 -4.59
N GLN A 5 -5.46 -9.60 -4.52
CA GLN A 5 -4.71 -9.57 -3.26
C GLN A 5 -4.49 -8.16 -2.69
N ILE A 6 -4.90 -7.10 -3.39
CA ILE A 6 -4.70 -5.74 -2.89
C ILE A 6 -5.75 -5.46 -1.82
N PRO A 7 -5.36 -5.22 -0.56
CA PRO A 7 -6.29 -5.01 0.54
C PRO A 7 -6.80 -3.55 0.54
N THR A 8 -7.44 -3.13 -0.56
CA THR A 8 -7.95 -1.77 -0.73
C THR A 8 -8.92 -1.39 0.40
N GLY A 9 -8.76 -0.17 0.93
CA GLY A 9 -9.51 0.36 2.06
C GLY A 9 -8.94 0.02 3.44
N THR A 10 -7.95 -0.89 3.52
CA THR A 10 -7.27 -1.16 4.79
C THR A 10 -6.31 -0.05 5.17
N ILE A 11 -6.06 0.09 6.47
CA ILE A 11 -5.07 1.01 7.01
C ILE A 11 -3.87 0.18 7.45
N LYS A 12 -2.72 0.47 6.88
CA LYS A 12 -1.45 -0.17 7.20
C LYS A 12 -0.46 0.88 7.71
N GLN A 13 0.63 0.42 8.27
CA GLN A 13 1.68 1.29 8.81
C GLN A 13 3.04 0.88 8.26
N PHE A 14 3.86 1.85 7.89
CA PHE A 14 5.20 1.55 7.37
C PHE A 14 6.10 0.98 8.49
N GLY A 15 6.22 -0.34 8.54
CA GLY A 15 6.85 -1.03 9.67
C GLY A 15 6.25 -0.63 11.03
N GLN A 16 7.03 -0.83 12.10
CA GLN A 16 6.56 -0.61 13.47
C GLN A 16 6.47 0.87 13.89
N PHE A 17 7.19 1.77 13.22
CA PHE A 17 7.36 3.17 13.65
C PHE A 17 7.07 4.20 12.55
N GLY A 18 6.70 3.75 11.35
CA GLY A 18 6.39 4.66 10.26
C GLY A 18 4.97 5.19 10.32
N VAL A 19 4.64 6.08 9.39
CA VAL A 19 3.32 6.71 9.32
C VAL A 19 2.24 5.73 8.84
N PRO A 20 1.01 5.83 9.34
CA PRO A 20 -0.12 5.07 8.83
C PRO A 20 -0.55 5.58 7.44
N TYR A 21 -1.04 4.68 6.62
CA TYR A 21 -1.52 4.96 5.28
C TYR A 21 -2.74 4.08 4.92
N VAL A 22 -3.62 4.62 4.10
CA VAL A 22 -4.77 3.90 3.53
C VAL A 22 -4.36 3.28 2.21
N VAL A 23 -4.69 2.00 2.03
CA VAL A 23 -4.46 1.27 0.79
C VAL A 23 -5.53 1.63 -0.23
N GLY A 24 -5.11 2.14 -1.39
CA GLY A 24 -5.98 2.46 -2.52
C GLY A 24 -6.05 1.34 -3.56
N GLU A 25 -6.37 1.72 -4.80
CA GLU A 25 -6.48 0.80 -5.94
C GLU A 25 -5.11 0.54 -6.60
N ALA A 26 -5.04 -0.51 -7.41
CA ALA A 26 -3.90 -0.77 -8.28
C ALA A 26 -3.65 0.43 -9.21
N TYR A 27 -2.39 0.80 -9.37
CA TYR A 27 -1.96 1.84 -10.30
C TYR A 27 -1.35 1.24 -11.56
N GLU A 28 -0.31 0.40 -11.43
CA GLU A 28 0.46 -0.12 -12.56
C GLU A 28 1.09 -1.48 -12.22
N GLN A 29 1.13 -2.39 -13.20
CA GLN A 29 1.93 -3.61 -13.10
C GLN A 29 3.36 -3.35 -13.56
N LEU A 30 4.33 -3.69 -12.72
CA LEU A 30 5.74 -3.53 -13.03
C LEU A 30 6.28 -4.71 -13.85
N PRO A 31 7.36 -4.51 -14.65
CA PRO A 31 7.95 -5.57 -15.47
C PRO A 31 8.48 -6.78 -14.68
N ASP A 32 8.77 -6.60 -13.39
CA ASP A 32 9.19 -7.66 -12.46
C ASP A 32 8.02 -8.50 -11.93
N GLY A 33 6.78 -8.14 -12.30
CA GLY A 33 5.56 -8.82 -11.88
C GLY A 33 4.94 -8.28 -10.60
N ASP A 34 5.54 -7.27 -9.96
CA ASP A 34 4.98 -6.56 -8.82
C ASP A 34 3.94 -5.51 -9.28
N VAL A 35 3.22 -4.91 -8.33
CA VAL A 35 2.16 -3.93 -8.61
C VAL A 35 2.42 -2.67 -7.80
N LEU A 36 2.39 -1.51 -8.45
CA LEU A 36 2.28 -0.24 -7.77
C LEU A 36 0.82 -0.02 -7.37
N VAL A 37 0.60 0.31 -6.11
CA VAL A 37 -0.70 0.55 -5.49
C VAL A 37 -0.73 2.01 -5.04
N LYS A 38 -1.83 2.70 -5.28
CA LYS A 38 -2.03 4.04 -4.71
C LYS A 38 -2.17 3.91 -3.20
N ILE A 39 -1.51 4.77 -2.45
CA ILE A 39 -1.69 4.89 -1.02
C ILE A 39 -1.97 6.35 -0.66
N THR A 40 -2.65 6.57 0.45
CA THR A 40 -2.85 7.90 1.02
C THR A 40 -2.31 7.91 2.43
N LEU A 41 -1.31 8.76 2.71
CA LEU A 41 -0.77 8.93 4.05
C LEU A 41 -1.85 9.52 4.95
N LEU A 42 -2.22 8.81 6.02
CA LEU A 42 -3.40 9.14 6.81
C LEU A 42 -3.24 10.48 7.54
N GLU A 43 -2.02 10.79 7.99
CA GLU A 43 -1.74 12.01 8.77
C GLU A 43 -1.75 13.28 7.92
N SER A 44 -1.31 13.18 6.67
CA SER A 44 -1.08 14.36 5.81
C SER A 44 -2.05 14.46 4.64
N GLY A 45 -2.75 13.37 4.30
CA GLY A 45 -3.61 13.28 3.13
C GLY A 45 -2.84 13.23 1.80
N TYR A 46 -1.51 13.16 1.82
CA TYR A 46 -0.71 13.04 0.59
C TYR A 46 -0.89 11.66 -0.05
N GLU A 47 -1.10 11.66 -1.36
CA GLU A 47 -1.13 10.44 -2.17
C GLU A 47 0.29 10.09 -2.63
N ASP A 48 0.60 8.80 -2.59
CA ASP A 48 1.86 8.25 -3.09
C ASP A 48 1.62 6.86 -3.73
N LEU A 49 2.65 6.30 -4.36
CA LEU A 49 2.64 4.96 -4.94
C LEU A 49 3.55 4.02 -4.15
N TYR A 50 3.03 2.84 -3.82
CA TYR A 50 3.77 1.86 -3.05
C TYR A 50 3.72 0.47 -3.66
N LYS A 51 4.81 -0.28 -3.52
CA LYS A 51 4.89 -1.65 -4.05
C LYS A 51 3.99 -2.58 -3.24
N LEU A 52 3.16 -3.36 -3.92
CA LEU A 52 2.27 -4.33 -3.30
C LEU A 52 3.04 -5.36 -2.47
N SER A 53 4.18 -5.83 -2.97
CA SER A 53 5.04 -6.77 -2.24
C SER A 53 5.48 -6.23 -0.86
N SER A 54 5.88 -4.97 -0.78
CA SER A 54 6.24 -4.31 0.47
C SER A 54 5.02 -4.05 1.35
N LEU A 55 3.92 -3.56 0.77
CA LEU A 55 2.67 -3.29 1.46
C LEU A 55 2.13 -4.53 2.18
N LEU A 56 2.21 -5.71 1.56
CA LEU A 56 1.75 -6.95 2.15
C LEU A 56 2.60 -7.39 3.36
N ALA A 57 3.86 -6.95 3.44
CA ALA A 57 4.76 -7.23 4.55
C ALA A 57 4.59 -6.27 5.74
N ASP A 58 4.04 -5.07 5.50
CA ASP A 58 3.78 -4.08 6.55
C ASP A 58 2.72 -4.58 7.57
N PRO A 59 2.80 -4.18 8.85
CA PRO A 59 1.73 -4.46 9.81
C PRO A 59 0.45 -3.65 9.50
N GLU A 60 -0.67 -4.08 10.08
CA GLU A 60 -1.85 -3.22 10.21
C GLU A 60 -1.53 -2.07 11.17
N ALA A 61 -2.11 -0.89 10.92
CA ALA A 61 -1.98 0.24 11.85
C ALA A 61 -2.84 0.01 13.10
N GLU A 62 -2.36 0.42 14.28
CA GLU A 62 -3.11 0.38 15.55
C GLU A 62 -4.20 1.46 15.64
#